data_AF-A0A7Y7WIU5-F1
#
_entry.id   AF-A0A7Y7WIU5-F1
#
_cell.length_a   1.000
_cell.length_b   1.000
_cell.length_c   1.000
_cell.angle_alpha   90.00
_cell.angle_beta   90.00
_cell.angle_gamma   90.00
#
_symmetry.space_group_name_H-M   'P 1'
#
loop_
_entity.id
_entity.type
_entity.pdbx_description
1 polymer ?
#
loop_
_entity_poly.entity_id
_entity_poly.type
_entity_poly.pdbx_seq_one_letter_code
_entity_poly.pdbx_strand_id
1 'polypeptide(L)'
;MTRSVEANRDPFPKSTTMMLDAAVKWIGWLENYPGWKEWNRERFSRTLYDDNLVPDGDEAEQRVFVFSDDVERQHAVVFQYLSLQQTSTALRECEYYFRRFPFHGLPVTHSDHITNICEMYFGRFYEFRERLKKYLNVVAVAAPTHRIDVGGFIKIFDKEFDGELRARNSVHHHSRFEDAAIERVFLTHVVSTGLSGNGWKAERQAAYRKVTQEWAARVRKRASKLEEFMEAAAQLTLSSCDFLSVSLAPSDTNS
;
A
#
# COMPACT_ATOMS: atom_id res chain seq x y z
N MET A 1 10.66 26.89 -34.33
CA MET A 1 10.20 27.19 -32.97
C MET A 1 10.56 26.02 -32.07
N THR A 2 11.69 26.14 -31.40
CA THR A 2 12.21 25.21 -30.40
C THR A 2 11.44 25.39 -29.09
N ARG A 3 10.76 24.36 -28.62
CA ARG A 3 10.27 24.30 -27.24
C ARG A 3 11.24 23.46 -26.42
N SER A 4 12.09 24.15 -25.66
CA SER A 4 12.71 23.60 -24.46
C SER A 4 11.61 23.17 -23.50
N VAL A 5 11.63 21.91 -23.11
CA VAL A 5 11.00 21.46 -21.87
C VAL A 5 12.15 21.15 -20.92
N GLU A 6 12.52 22.17 -20.15
CA GLU A 6 13.33 22.00 -18.95
C GLU A 6 12.56 21.08 -18.01
N ALA A 7 12.95 19.81 -17.97
CA ALA A 7 12.57 18.89 -16.91
C ALA A 7 13.30 19.35 -15.64
N ASN A 8 12.60 20.16 -14.87
CA ASN A 8 12.93 20.57 -13.51
C ASN A 8 13.20 19.30 -12.67
N ARG A 9 14.48 18.93 -12.50
CA ARG A 9 14.90 17.89 -11.58
C ARG A 9 14.96 18.52 -10.20
N ASP A 10 14.11 18.07 -9.28
CA ASP A 10 14.24 18.41 -7.87
C ASP A 10 15.68 18.08 -7.41
N PRO A 11 16.42 19.05 -6.82
CA PRO A 11 17.84 18.89 -6.53
C PRO A 11 18.14 17.98 -5.33
N PHE A 12 17.12 17.47 -4.64
CA PHE A 12 17.26 16.58 -3.49
C PHE A 12 16.44 15.29 -3.68
N PRO A 13 17.01 14.11 -3.37
CA PRO A 13 16.25 12.87 -3.40
C PRO A 13 15.10 12.93 -2.39
N LYS A 14 13.92 12.46 -2.78
CA LYS A 14 12.77 12.34 -1.87
C LYS A 14 13.14 11.44 -0.68
N SER A 15 12.70 11.81 0.52
CA SER A 15 12.91 11.07 1.77
C SER A 15 12.39 9.64 1.64
N THR A 16 11.31 9.43 0.89
CA THR A 16 10.80 8.09 0.54
C THR A 16 11.84 7.22 -0.18
N THR A 17 12.60 7.77 -1.12
CA THR A 17 13.71 7.07 -1.80
C THR A 17 14.84 6.78 -0.83
N MET A 18 15.26 7.77 -0.04
CA MET A 18 16.33 7.59 0.95
C MET A 18 15.97 6.53 2.00
N MET A 19 14.71 6.49 2.44
CA MET A 19 14.21 5.51 3.39
C MET A 19 14.19 4.09 2.80
N LEU A 20 13.85 3.95 1.52
CA LEU A 20 13.95 2.65 0.84
C LEU A 20 15.40 2.18 0.72
N ASP A 21 16.32 3.08 0.37
CA ASP A 21 17.75 2.75 0.29
C ASP A 21 18.29 2.35 1.68
N ALA A 22 17.89 3.05 2.74
CA ALA A 22 18.25 2.71 4.11
C ALA A 22 17.68 1.34 4.53
N ALA A 23 16.41 1.07 4.20
CA ALA A 23 15.79 -0.24 4.45
C ALA A 23 16.53 -1.37 3.72
N VAL A 24 16.90 -1.18 2.46
CA VAL A 24 17.67 -2.17 1.68
C VAL A 24 19.05 -2.41 2.29
N LYS A 25 19.75 -1.36 2.71
CA LYS A 25 21.05 -1.50 3.40
C LYS A 25 20.93 -2.26 4.71
N TRP A 26 19.89 -1.95 5.50
CA TRP A 26 19.64 -2.62 6.77
C TRP A 26 19.29 -4.11 6.57
N ILE A 27 18.48 -4.45 5.55
CA ILE A 27 18.21 -5.84 5.16
C ILE A 27 19.49 -6.53 4.69
N GLY A 28 20.35 -5.84 3.93
CA GLY A 28 21.65 -6.38 3.53
C GLY A 28 22.57 -6.68 4.71
N TRP A 29 22.49 -5.89 5.79
CA TRP A 29 23.21 -6.16 7.03
C TRP A 29 22.67 -7.41 7.75
N LEU A 30 21.35 -7.66 7.73
CA LEU A 30 20.76 -8.86 8.34
C LEU A 30 21.35 -10.16 7.78
N GLU A 31 21.75 -10.20 6.51
CA GLU A 31 22.39 -11.39 5.91
C GLU A 31 23.68 -11.81 6.63
N ASN A 32 24.32 -10.90 7.36
CA ASN A 32 25.49 -11.17 8.19
C ASN A 32 25.16 -11.31 9.68
N TYR A 33 23.88 -11.20 10.08
CA TYR A 33 23.47 -11.34 11.47
C TYR A 33 23.52 -12.82 11.89
N PRO A 34 24.15 -13.16 13.03
CA PRO A 34 24.32 -14.55 13.47
C PRO A 34 22.99 -15.31 13.56
N GLY A 35 22.88 -16.45 12.86
CA GLY A 35 21.70 -17.31 12.89
C GLY A 35 20.53 -16.86 12.01
N TRP A 36 20.56 -15.63 11.45
CA TRP A 36 19.49 -15.13 10.58
C TRP A 36 19.41 -15.94 9.29
N LYS A 37 20.56 -16.19 8.65
CA LYS A 37 20.62 -16.86 7.34
C LYS A 37 20.14 -18.30 7.41
N GLU A 38 20.55 -19.03 8.45
CA GLU A 38 20.14 -20.41 8.70
C GLU A 38 18.64 -20.49 8.96
N TRP A 39 18.12 -19.63 9.85
CA TRP A 39 16.70 -19.56 10.16
C TRP A 39 15.86 -19.18 8.93
N ASN A 40 16.29 -18.17 8.16
CA ASN A 40 15.58 -17.72 6.97
C ASN A 40 15.54 -18.84 5.91
N ARG A 41 16.66 -19.56 5.70
CA ARG A 41 16.71 -20.72 4.78
C ARG A 41 15.78 -21.85 5.21
N GLU A 42 15.70 -22.16 6.50
CA GLU A 42 14.79 -23.18 7.03
C GLU A 42 13.32 -22.78 6.84
N ARG A 43 12.99 -21.52 7.12
CA ARG A 43 11.64 -20.96 6.91
C ARG A 43 11.24 -20.94 5.43
N PHE A 44 12.14 -20.53 4.55
CA PHE A 44 11.91 -20.54 3.10
C PHE A 44 11.71 -21.96 2.59
N SER A 45 12.57 -22.89 2.99
CA SER A 45 12.43 -24.31 2.63
C SER A 45 11.08 -24.85 3.06
N ARG A 46 10.62 -24.55 4.28
CA ARG A 46 9.27 -24.93 4.73
C ARG A 46 8.18 -24.32 3.85
N THR A 47 8.23 -23.01 3.59
CA THR A 47 7.21 -22.34 2.76
C THR A 47 7.14 -22.89 1.33
N LEU A 48 8.25 -23.40 0.79
CA LEU A 48 8.34 -23.92 -0.58
C LEU A 48 7.98 -25.40 -0.70
N TYR A 49 8.16 -26.20 0.36
CA TYR A 49 8.09 -27.65 0.29
C TYR A 49 7.09 -28.27 1.28
N ASP A 50 6.46 -27.47 2.12
CA ASP A 50 5.41 -27.91 3.04
C ASP A 50 4.03 -27.65 2.42
N ASP A 51 3.49 -28.66 1.75
CA ASP A 51 2.13 -28.65 1.20
C ASP A 51 1.05 -28.72 2.31
N ASN A 52 1.45 -29.00 3.57
CA ASN A 52 0.56 -29.04 4.73
C ASN A 52 0.61 -27.69 5.46
N LEU A 53 -0.05 -26.68 4.92
CA LEU A 53 -0.14 -25.32 5.49
C LEU A 53 -0.87 -25.21 6.84
N VAL A 54 -1.25 -26.33 7.45
CA VAL A 54 -1.84 -26.39 8.80
C VAL A 54 -0.87 -27.19 9.67
N PRO A 55 -0.15 -26.55 10.61
CA PRO A 55 0.76 -27.27 11.49
C PRO A 55 -0.04 -28.23 12.38
N ASP A 56 0.25 -29.52 12.32
CA ASP A 56 -0.11 -30.44 13.40
C ASP A 56 0.61 -29.98 14.67
N GLY A 57 -0.15 -29.80 15.75
CA GLY A 57 0.18 -28.94 16.88
C GLY A 57 1.38 -29.32 17.75
N ASP A 58 2.17 -30.34 17.40
CA ASP A 58 3.14 -30.95 18.32
C ASP A 58 4.57 -31.16 17.76
N GLU A 59 4.89 -30.79 16.51
CA GLU A 59 6.23 -31.04 15.93
C GLU A 59 6.98 -29.76 15.51
N ALA A 60 7.52 -29.07 16.51
CA ALA A 60 8.93 -28.69 16.54
C ALA A 60 9.14 -27.82 17.76
N GLU A 61 10.04 -28.24 18.66
CA GLU A 61 10.85 -27.31 19.43
C GLU A 61 11.65 -26.46 18.42
N GLN A 62 10.97 -25.46 17.85
CA GLN A 62 11.53 -24.54 16.89
C GLN A 62 12.70 -23.88 17.61
N ARG A 63 13.90 -23.92 17.02
CA ARG A 63 14.94 -22.97 17.38
C ARG A 63 14.36 -21.58 17.11
N VAL A 64 13.78 -20.98 18.13
CA VAL A 64 13.21 -19.65 18.05
C VAL A 64 14.40 -18.73 17.88
N PHE A 65 14.64 -18.31 16.65
CA PHE A 65 15.55 -17.22 16.38
C PHE A 65 14.96 -15.97 17.05
N VAL A 66 15.72 -15.35 17.94
CA VAL A 66 15.32 -14.16 18.68
C VAL A 66 16.37 -13.08 18.39
N PHE A 67 15.93 -11.95 17.84
CA PHE A 67 16.77 -10.76 17.72
C PHE A 67 17.09 -10.21 19.11
N SER A 68 18.20 -9.48 19.24
CA SER A 68 18.32 -8.60 20.41
C SER A 68 17.19 -7.56 20.41
N ASP A 69 16.80 -7.07 21.58
CA ASP A 69 15.71 -6.09 21.70
C ASP A 69 15.91 -4.85 20.82
N ASP A 70 17.16 -4.44 20.61
CA ASP A 70 17.50 -3.33 19.71
C ASP A 70 17.23 -3.68 18.24
N VAL A 71 17.64 -4.87 17.80
CA VAL A 71 17.46 -5.31 16.42
C VAL A 71 15.99 -5.63 16.14
N GLU A 72 15.24 -6.15 17.10
CA GLU A 72 13.79 -6.36 16.99
C GLU A 72 13.06 -5.02 16.76
N ARG A 73 13.45 -3.96 17.48
CA ARG A 73 12.90 -2.61 17.27
C ARG A 73 13.24 -2.07 15.88
N GLN A 74 14.47 -2.23 15.42
CA GLN A 74 14.89 -1.81 14.08
C GLN A 74 14.14 -2.58 12.98
N HIS A 75 14.04 -3.90 13.14
CA HIS A 75 13.28 -4.80 12.27
C HIS A 75 11.83 -4.34 12.16
N ALA A 76 11.18 -4.06 13.29
CA ALA A 76 9.81 -3.57 13.31
C ALA A 76 9.66 -2.26 12.53
N VAL A 77 10.57 -1.28 12.70
CA VAL A 77 10.53 -0.01 11.94
C VAL A 77 10.62 -0.29 10.44
N VAL A 78 11.62 -1.04 10.00
CA VAL A 78 11.88 -1.31 8.58
C VAL A 78 10.72 -2.06 7.93
N PHE A 79 10.24 -3.15 8.53
CA PHE A 79 9.18 -3.97 7.93
C PHE A 79 7.80 -3.32 8.00
N GLN A 80 7.51 -2.50 9.01
CA GLN A 80 6.28 -1.70 9.00
C GLN A 80 6.32 -0.60 7.93
N TYR A 81 7.49 0.03 7.68
CA TYR A 81 7.64 0.97 6.57
C TYR A 81 7.41 0.29 5.21
N LEU A 82 8.02 -0.88 4.97
CA LEU A 82 7.83 -1.64 3.73
C LEU A 82 6.38 -2.06 3.52
N SER A 83 5.70 -2.48 4.60
CA SER A 83 4.27 -2.79 4.56
C SER A 83 3.44 -1.56 4.19
N LEU A 84 3.78 -0.38 4.73
CA LEU A 84 3.10 0.86 4.40
C LEU A 84 3.35 1.26 2.92
N GLN A 85 4.58 1.14 2.44
CA GLN A 85 4.94 1.38 1.04
C GLN A 85 4.18 0.47 0.08
N GLN A 86 4.03 -0.81 0.41
CA GLN A 86 3.26 -1.76 -0.39
C GLN A 86 1.81 -1.30 -0.58
N THR A 87 1.17 -0.77 0.46
CA THR A 87 -0.20 -0.26 0.36
C THR A 87 -0.29 1.00 -0.49
N SER A 88 0.71 1.90 -0.40
CA SER A 88 0.81 3.07 -1.28
C SER A 88 0.90 2.65 -2.76
N THR A 89 1.72 1.64 -3.07
CA THR A 89 1.82 1.07 -4.42
C THR A 89 0.49 0.47 -4.87
N ALA A 90 -0.16 -0.35 -4.04
CA ALA A 90 -1.44 -0.97 -4.35
C ALA A 90 -2.55 0.06 -4.62
N LEU A 91 -2.53 1.21 -3.94
CA LEU A 91 -3.44 2.31 -4.23
C LEU A 91 -3.20 2.90 -5.63
N ARG A 92 -1.95 3.06 -6.05
CA ARG A 92 -1.61 3.54 -7.40
C ARG A 92 -2.04 2.53 -8.48
N GLU A 93 -1.90 1.25 -8.20
CA GLU A 93 -2.33 0.16 -9.10
C GLU A 93 -3.85 0.17 -9.33
N CYS A 94 -4.65 0.75 -8.43
CA CYS A 94 -6.08 0.96 -8.66
C CYS A 94 -6.34 1.76 -9.96
N GLU A 95 -5.46 2.68 -10.36
CA GLU A 95 -5.59 3.39 -11.65
C GLU A 95 -5.60 2.39 -12.81
N TYR A 96 -4.70 1.41 -12.76
CA TYR A 96 -4.59 0.39 -13.79
C TYR A 96 -5.86 -0.47 -13.87
N TYR A 97 -6.39 -0.88 -12.71
CA TYR A 97 -7.62 -1.66 -12.64
C TYR A 97 -8.82 -0.90 -13.21
N PHE A 98 -8.97 0.40 -12.94
CA PHE A 98 -10.03 1.18 -13.57
C PHE A 98 -9.92 1.23 -15.10
N ARG A 99 -8.70 1.29 -15.65
CA ARG A 99 -8.47 1.49 -17.08
C ARG A 99 -8.64 0.22 -17.91
N ARG A 100 -8.46 -0.96 -17.32
CA ARG A 100 -8.46 -2.23 -18.04
C ARG A 100 -9.61 -3.11 -17.57
N PHE A 101 -10.54 -3.42 -18.48
CA PHE A 101 -11.56 -4.44 -18.25
C PHE A 101 -11.05 -5.82 -18.69
N PRO A 102 -10.81 -6.79 -17.79
CA PRO A 102 -10.25 -8.08 -18.17
C PRO A 102 -11.32 -9.17 -18.40
N PHE A 103 -12.61 -8.87 -18.21
CA PHE A 103 -13.67 -9.89 -18.10
C PHE A 103 -14.44 -10.14 -19.41
N HIS A 104 -13.77 -10.07 -20.55
CA HIS A 104 -14.41 -10.38 -21.83
C HIS A 104 -14.86 -11.84 -21.89
N GLY A 105 -16.16 -12.07 -22.10
CA GLY A 105 -16.74 -13.43 -22.14
C GLY A 105 -16.95 -14.07 -20.76
N LEU A 106 -16.74 -13.30 -19.69
CA LEU A 106 -16.94 -13.73 -18.29
C LEU A 106 -18.20 -13.05 -17.71
N PRO A 107 -18.77 -13.57 -16.60
CA PRO A 107 -20.04 -13.07 -16.06
C PRO A 107 -19.96 -11.70 -15.37
N VAL A 108 -18.77 -11.09 -15.29
CA VAL A 108 -18.59 -9.80 -14.62
C VAL A 108 -19.01 -8.66 -15.54
N THR A 109 -19.96 -7.85 -15.11
CA THR A 109 -20.44 -6.69 -15.88
C THR A 109 -19.49 -5.49 -15.75
N HIS A 110 -19.60 -4.52 -16.68
CA HIS A 110 -18.86 -3.26 -16.59
C HIS A 110 -19.19 -2.46 -15.32
N SER A 111 -20.45 -2.48 -14.86
CA SER A 111 -20.86 -1.81 -13.63
C SER A 111 -20.27 -2.50 -12.40
N ASP A 112 -20.35 -3.85 -12.32
CA ASP A 112 -19.76 -4.60 -11.21
C ASP A 112 -18.25 -4.43 -11.15
N HIS A 113 -17.58 -4.42 -12.30
CA HIS A 113 -16.16 -4.13 -12.39
C HIS A 113 -15.80 -2.79 -11.73
N ILE A 114 -16.49 -1.71 -12.10
CA ILE A 114 -16.20 -0.38 -11.54
C ILE A 114 -16.51 -0.37 -10.04
N THR A 115 -17.67 -0.88 -9.62
CA THR A 115 -18.05 -0.94 -8.19
C THR A 115 -17.01 -1.68 -7.37
N ASN A 116 -16.57 -2.86 -7.81
CA ASN A 116 -15.60 -3.66 -7.07
C ASN A 116 -14.24 -2.94 -6.95
N ILE A 117 -13.82 -2.22 -7.99
CA ILE A 117 -12.57 -1.43 -7.92
C ILE A 117 -12.73 -0.21 -7.01
N CYS A 118 -13.89 0.46 -7.02
CA CYS A 118 -14.19 1.54 -6.06
C CYS A 118 -14.11 1.05 -4.62
N GLU A 119 -14.72 -0.10 -4.32
CA GLU A 119 -14.68 -0.70 -2.98
C GLU A 119 -13.25 -1.07 -2.56
N MET A 120 -12.47 -1.68 -3.47
CA MET A 120 -11.05 -1.92 -3.25
C MET A 120 -10.26 -0.62 -3.00
N TYR A 121 -10.51 0.42 -3.81
CA TYR A 121 -9.88 1.72 -3.69
C TYR A 121 -10.12 2.35 -2.30
N PHE A 122 -11.36 2.34 -1.81
CA PHE A 122 -11.67 2.82 -0.46
C PHE A 122 -11.01 1.97 0.63
N GLY A 123 -10.97 0.65 0.44
CA GLY A 123 -10.26 -0.28 1.30
C GLY A 123 -8.78 0.07 1.47
N ARG A 124 -8.11 0.54 0.40
CA ARG A 124 -6.69 0.93 0.46
C ARG A 124 -6.42 2.14 1.34
N PHE A 125 -7.30 3.13 1.42
CA PHE A 125 -7.12 4.26 2.35
C PHE A 125 -7.25 3.83 3.80
N TYR A 126 -8.23 2.98 4.11
CA TYR A 126 -8.38 2.42 5.46
C TYR A 126 -7.16 1.57 5.85
N GLU A 127 -6.72 0.69 4.95
CA GLU A 127 -5.52 -0.13 5.18
C GLU A 127 -4.27 0.73 5.40
N PHE A 128 -4.09 1.77 4.58
CA PHE A 128 -2.97 2.69 4.70
C PHE A 128 -3.00 3.42 6.04
N ARG A 129 -4.17 3.92 6.47
CA ARG A 129 -4.36 4.57 7.77
C ARG A 129 -3.91 3.67 8.93
N GLU A 130 -4.37 2.43 8.96
CA GLU A 130 -4.04 1.50 10.05
C GLU A 130 -2.54 1.14 10.04
N ARG A 131 -1.96 0.91 8.85
CA ARG A 131 -0.53 0.64 8.71
C ARG A 131 0.32 1.86 9.08
N LEU A 132 -0.12 3.07 8.73
CA LEU A 132 0.57 4.31 9.07
C LEU A 132 0.58 4.52 10.59
N LYS A 133 -0.56 4.31 11.25
CA LYS A 133 -0.66 4.39 12.71
C LYS A 133 0.27 3.38 13.37
N LYS A 134 0.24 2.13 12.92
CA LYS A 134 1.11 1.06 13.44
C LYS A 134 2.59 1.41 13.24
N TYR A 135 2.94 1.90 12.06
CA TYR A 135 4.29 2.31 11.73
C TYR A 135 4.78 3.43 12.66
N LEU A 136 4.03 4.51 12.80
CA LEU A 136 4.41 5.65 13.64
C LEU A 136 4.53 5.29 15.12
N ASN A 137 3.70 4.36 15.62
CA ASN A 137 3.86 3.83 16.97
C ASN A 137 5.18 3.10 17.15
N VAL A 138 5.58 2.29 16.17
CA VAL A 138 6.87 1.58 16.22
C VAL A 138 8.04 2.57 16.16
N VAL A 139 7.96 3.62 15.32
CA VAL A 139 8.97 4.69 15.29
C VAL A 139 9.05 5.42 16.64
N ALA A 140 7.91 5.72 17.28
CA ALA A 140 7.89 6.36 18.60
C ALA A 140 8.56 5.51 19.69
N VAL A 141 8.45 4.19 19.61
CA VAL A 141 9.14 3.26 20.52
C VAL A 141 10.63 3.17 20.22
N ALA A 142 11.03 3.20 18.95
CA ALA A 142 12.42 3.15 18.53
C ALA A 142 13.19 4.46 18.80
N ALA A 143 12.48 5.60 18.82
CA ALA A 143 13.05 6.93 19.02
C ALA A 143 12.36 7.69 20.16
N PRO A 144 12.47 7.23 21.43
CA PRO A 144 11.71 7.78 22.56
C PRO A 144 12.07 9.23 22.90
N THR A 145 13.25 9.70 22.47
CA THR A 145 13.69 11.10 22.62
C THR A 145 12.90 12.06 21.72
N HIS A 146 12.33 11.56 20.63
CA HIS A 146 11.49 12.32 19.71
C HIS A 146 10.02 12.17 20.15
N ARG A 147 9.40 13.28 20.60
CA ARG A 147 7.97 13.29 20.97
C ARG A 147 7.10 13.25 19.71
N ILE A 148 6.85 12.04 19.18
CA ILE A 148 6.05 11.83 17.98
C ILE A 148 4.55 11.85 18.35
N ASP A 149 3.82 12.86 17.87
CA ASP A 149 2.36 12.93 18.02
C ASP A 149 1.65 12.08 16.94
N VAL A 150 1.60 10.77 17.18
CA VAL A 150 0.90 9.82 16.29
C VAL A 150 -0.58 10.18 16.17
N GLY A 151 -1.22 10.56 17.28
CA GLY A 151 -2.65 10.87 17.30
C GLY A 151 -3.00 12.09 16.45
N GLY A 152 -2.22 13.17 16.58
CA GLY A 152 -2.36 14.37 15.77
C GLY A 152 -2.14 14.11 14.28
N PHE A 153 -1.10 13.34 13.93
CA PHE A 153 -0.81 13.02 12.53
C PHE A 153 -1.92 12.18 11.88
N ILE A 154 -2.44 11.17 12.58
CA ILE A 154 -3.56 10.36 12.08
C ILE A 154 -4.85 11.17 11.98
N LYS A 155 -5.10 12.15 12.86
CA LYS A 155 -6.25 13.05 12.71
C LYS A 155 -6.16 13.91 11.44
N ILE A 156 -4.95 14.36 11.07
CA ILE A 156 -4.75 15.10 9.82
C ILE A 156 -5.04 14.18 8.61
N PHE A 157 -4.57 12.93 8.66
CA PHE A 157 -4.88 11.92 7.65
C PHE A 157 -6.39 11.69 7.53
N ASP A 158 -7.08 11.46 8.65
CA ASP A 158 -8.51 11.21 8.70
C ASP A 158 -9.31 12.37 8.11
N LYS A 159 -8.90 13.60 8.39
CA LYS A 159 -9.52 14.80 7.81
C LYS A 159 -9.27 14.91 6.31
N GLU A 160 -8.06 14.63 5.85
CA GLU A 160 -7.71 14.70 4.43
C GLU A 160 -8.48 13.66 3.62
N PHE A 161 -8.65 12.44 4.13
CA PHE A 161 -9.28 11.30 3.43
C PHE A 161 -10.67 10.91 3.98
N ASP A 162 -11.36 11.85 4.63
CA ASP A 162 -12.66 11.61 5.27
C ASP A 162 -13.69 11.05 4.28
N GLY A 163 -13.71 11.56 3.03
CA GLY A 163 -14.62 11.06 2.00
C GLY A 163 -14.39 9.58 1.67
N GLU A 164 -13.13 9.18 1.48
CA GLU A 164 -12.78 7.80 1.18
C GLU A 164 -13.03 6.87 2.38
N LEU A 165 -12.75 7.33 3.60
CA LEU A 165 -12.98 6.56 4.83
C LEU A 165 -14.47 6.38 5.13
N ARG A 166 -15.28 7.42 4.93
CA ARG A 166 -16.75 7.32 5.05
C ARG A 166 -17.33 6.37 4.00
N ALA A 167 -16.88 6.47 2.76
CA ALA A 167 -17.30 5.54 1.71
C ALA A 167 -16.93 4.08 2.05
N ARG A 168 -15.70 3.84 2.52
CA ARG A 168 -15.27 2.53 3.02
C ARG A 168 -16.18 2.01 4.13
N ASN A 169 -16.50 2.84 5.11
CA ASN A 169 -17.32 2.44 6.25
C ASN A 169 -18.78 2.19 5.83
N SER A 170 -19.31 2.98 4.89
CA SER A 170 -20.61 2.73 4.30
C SER A 170 -20.66 1.36 3.63
N VAL A 171 -19.66 1.04 2.79
CA VAL A 171 -19.55 -0.23 2.08
C VAL A 171 -19.46 -1.42 3.04
N HIS A 172 -18.65 -1.28 4.09
CA HIS A 172 -18.41 -2.37 5.03
C HIS A 172 -19.60 -2.66 5.96
N HIS A 173 -20.48 -1.68 6.22
CA HIS A 173 -21.54 -1.81 7.24
C HIS A 173 -22.97 -1.72 6.72
N HIS A 174 -23.22 -1.20 5.52
CA HIS A 174 -24.58 -0.87 5.08
C HIS A 174 -24.96 -1.52 3.74
N SER A 175 -24.27 -1.18 2.65
CA SER A 175 -24.65 -1.58 1.30
C SER A 175 -23.45 -1.54 0.35
N ARG A 176 -23.61 -2.08 -0.87
CA ARG A 176 -22.61 -1.90 -1.93
C ARG A 176 -22.42 -0.42 -2.26
N PHE A 177 -21.27 -0.09 -2.83
CA PHE A 177 -21.02 1.29 -3.27
C PHE A 177 -21.99 1.69 -4.40
N GLU A 178 -22.71 2.79 -4.19
CA GLU A 178 -23.66 3.37 -5.12
C GLU A 178 -23.15 4.69 -5.70
N ASP A 179 -23.23 4.81 -7.02
CA ASP A 179 -22.85 6.00 -7.77
C ASP A 179 -23.71 6.10 -9.04
N ALA A 180 -24.32 7.26 -9.26
CA ALA A 180 -25.25 7.47 -10.37
C ALA A 180 -24.61 7.26 -11.75
N ALA A 181 -23.30 7.51 -11.89
CA ALA A 181 -22.60 7.30 -13.13
C ALA A 181 -22.34 5.80 -13.38
N ILE A 182 -22.08 5.01 -12.33
CA ILE A 182 -22.03 3.55 -12.40
C ILE A 182 -23.42 2.98 -12.70
N GLU A 183 -24.47 3.51 -12.07
CA GLU A 183 -25.85 3.11 -12.31
C GLU A 183 -26.25 3.33 -13.77
N ARG A 184 -25.83 4.43 -14.40
CA ARG A 184 -26.01 4.64 -15.85
C ARG A 184 -25.36 3.53 -16.69
N VAL A 185 -24.18 3.06 -16.32
CA VAL A 185 -23.52 1.93 -17.01
C VAL A 185 -24.34 0.66 -16.87
N PHE A 186 -24.89 0.41 -15.68
CA PHE A 186 -25.77 -0.74 -15.43
C PHE A 186 -27.07 -0.65 -16.26
N LEU A 187 -27.80 0.46 -16.19
CA LEU A 187 -29.07 0.64 -16.90
C LEU A 187 -28.89 0.52 -18.43
N THR A 188 -27.86 1.16 -18.98
CA THR A 188 -27.55 1.04 -20.42
C THR A 188 -27.17 -0.38 -20.82
N HIS A 189 -26.56 -1.16 -19.91
CA HIS A 189 -26.34 -2.59 -20.13
C HIS A 189 -27.64 -3.39 -20.20
N VAL A 190 -28.54 -3.23 -19.23
CA VAL A 190 -29.84 -3.93 -19.20
C VAL A 190 -30.69 -3.61 -20.43
N VAL A 191 -30.75 -2.34 -20.83
CA VAL A 191 -31.49 -1.92 -22.03
C VAL A 191 -30.87 -2.53 -23.29
N SER A 192 -29.53 -2.58 -23.39
CA SER A 192 -28.83 -3.17 -24.53
C SER A 192 -29.03 -4.68 -24.69
N THR A 193 -29.46 -5.39 -23.64
CA THR A 193 -29.80 -6.82 -23.70
C THR A 193 -31.25 -7.08 -24.09
N GLY A 194 -32.17 -6.17 -23.80
CA GLY A 194 -33.60 -6.33 -24.07
C GLY A 194 -34.12 -5.67 -25.35
N LEU A 195 -33.50 -4.57 -25.80
CA LEU A 195 -33.91 -3.84 -26.99
C LEU A 195 -32.90 -3.99 -28.13
N SER A 196 -33.40 -4.35 -29.31
CA SER A 196 -32.62 -4.47 -30.55
C SER A 196 -32.21 -3.09 -31.08
N GLY A 197 -31.13 -2.51 -30.52
CA GLY A 197 -30.57 -1.24 -30.99
C GLY A 197 -29.08 -1.12 -30.70
N ASN A 198 -28.27 -0.98 -31.75
CA ASN A 198 -26.81 -0.81 -31.63
C ASN A 198 -26.40 0.45 -30.83
N GLY A 199 -27.27 1.45 -30.73
CA GLY A 199 -27.03 2.70 -30.00
C GLY A 199 -26.80 2.49 -28.49
N TRP A 200 -27.54 1.59 -27.85
CA TRP A 200 -27.40 1.35 -26.40
C TRP A 200 -26.08 0.68 -26.03
N LYS A 201 -25.52 -0.16 -26.91
CA LYS A 201 -24.18 -0.73 -26.70
C LYS A 201 -23.08 0.33 -26.78
N ALA A 202 -23.21 1.26 -27.73
CA ALA A 202 -22.29 2.38 -27.86
C ALA A 202 -22.38 3.34 -26.66
N GLU A 203 -23.60 3.65 -26.22
CA GLU A 203 -23.86 4.48 -25.05
C GLU A 203 -23.27 3.86 -23.77
N ARG A 204 -23.48 2.56 -23.54
CA ARG A 204 -22.86 1.82 -22.43
C ARG A 204 -21.34 1.94 -22.46
N GLN A 205 -20.72 1.78 -23.63
CA GLN A 205 -19.27 1.87 -23.77
C GLN A 205 -18.76 3.28 -23.51
N ALA A 206 -19.49 4.31 -23.97
CA ALA A 206 -19.15 5.71 -23.73
C ALA A 206 -19.26 6.05 -22.23
N ALA A 207 -20.36 5.67 -21.57
CA ALA A 207 -20.56 5.85 -20.14
C ALA A 207 -19.47 5.15 -19.34
N TYR A 208 -19.16 3.89 -19.67
CA TYR A 208 -18.10 3.12 -19.02
C TYR A 208 -16.73 3.81 -19.14
N ARG A 209 -16.35 4.25 -20.35
CA ARG A 209 -15.08 4.96 -20.58
C ARG A 209 -15.01 6.28 -19.81
N LYS A 210 -16.11 7.02 -19.74
CA LYS A 210 -16.17 8.28 -18.98
C LYS A 210 -15.93 8.03 -17.49
N VAL A 211 -16.69 7.11 -16.89
CA VAL A 211 -16.59 6.79 -15.45
C VAL A 211 -15.19 6.28 -15.09
N THR A 212 -14.66 5.35 -15.88
CA THR A 212 -13.30 4.81 -15.65
C THR A 212 -12.21 5.88 -15.77
N GLN A 213 -12.33 6.84 -16.69
CA GLN A 213 -11.39 7.96 -16.79
C GLN A 213 -11.47 8.90 -15.59
N GLU A 214 -12.68 9.23 -15.14
CA GLU A 214 -12.91 10.08 -13.97
C GLU A 214 -12.33 9.44 -12.70
N TRP A 215 -12.57 8.13 -12.50
CA TRP A 215 -12.02 7.39 -11.38
C TRP A 215 -10.52 7.22 -11.46
N ALA A 216 -9.94 6.91 -12.63
CA ALA A 216 -8.51 6.85 -12.81
C ALA A 216 -7.82 8.20 -12.47
N ALA A 217 -8.42 9.33 -12.89
CA ALA A 217 -7.94 10.66 -12.55
C ALA A 217 -8.05 10.94 -11.04
N ARG A 218 -9.14 10.51 -10.40
CA ARG A 218 -9.31 10.60 -8.94
C ARG A 218 -8.25 9.78 -8.19
N VAL A 219 -8.01 8.53 -8.59
CA VAL A 219 -6.96 7.68 -8.01
C VAL A 219 -5.62 8.39 -8.08
N ARG A 220 -5.23 8.89 -9.25
CA ARG A 220 -3.95 9.58 -9.43
C ARG A 220 -3.80 10.77 -8.49
N LYS A 221 -4.81 11.64 -8.44
CA LYS A 221 -4.81 12.82 -7.56
C LYS A 221 -4.67 12.43 -6.09
N ARG A 222 -5.42 11.42 -5.64
CA ARG A 222 -5.45 11.02 -4.23
C ARG A 222 -4.24 10.19 -3.83
N ALA A 223 -3.69 9.39 -4.73
CA ALA A 223 -2.41 8.71 -4.54
C ALA A 223 -1.26 9.71 -4.38
N SER A 224 -1.19 10.76 -5.20
CA SER A 224 -0.19 11.82 -5.03
C SER A 224 -0.31 12.52 -3.66
N LYS A 225 -1.53 12.74 -3.17
CA LYS A 225 -1.74 13.31 -1.83
C LYS A 225 -1.29 12.36 -0.72
N LEU A 226 -1.51 11.06 -0.88
CA LEU A 226 -1.07 10.04 0.06
C LEU A 226 0.47 9.87 0.05
N GLU A 227 1.13 10.11 -1.08
CA GLU A 227 2.60 10.17 -1.15
C GLU A 227 3.17 11.30 -0.27
N GLU A 228 2.46 12.41 -0.05
CA GLU A 228 2.89 13.45 0.90
C GLU A 228 2.94 12.93 2.34
N PHE A 229 2.00 12.06 2.73
CA PHE A 229 2.03 11.41 4.06
C PHE A 229 3.16 10.39 4.17
N MET A 230 3.43 9.64 3.09
CA MET A 230 4.59 8.76 3.03
C MET A 230 5.90 9.53 3.16
N GLU A 231 6.00 10.67 2.48
CA GLU A 231 7.18 11.54 2.52
C GLU A 231 7.42 12.11 3.92
N ALA A 232 6.38 12.63 4.57
CA ALA A 232 6.47 13.10 5.95
C ALA A 232 6.87 11.99 6.93
N ALA A 233 6.31 10.78 6.75
CA ALA A 233 6.63 9.63 7.60
C ALA A 233 8.08 9.15 7.39
N ALA A 234 8.55 9.11 6.13
CA ALA A 234 9.93 8.78 5.79
C ALA A 234 10.91 9.81 6.37
N GLN A 235 10.64 11.10 6.19
CA GLN A 235 11.45 12.19 6.72
C GLN A 235 11.57 12.12 8.24
N LEU A 236 10.43 11.97 8.93
CA LEU A 236 10.40 11.82 10.39
C LEU A 236 11.30 10.65 10.83
N THR A 237 11.16 9.51 10.17
CA THR A 237 11.89 8.28 10.54
C THR A 237 13.39 8.44 10.32
N LEU A 238 13.81 8.94 9.16
CA LEU A 238 15.22 9.19 8.87
C LEU A 238 15.85 10.18 9.86
N SER A 239 15.08 11.17 10.34
CA SER A 239 15.56 12.13 11.33
C SER A 239 15.56 11.62 12.77
N SER A 240 14.77 10.58 13.07
CA SER A 240 14.56 10.09 14.45
C SER A 240 15.29 8.78 14.75
N CYS A 241 15.63 8.00 13.72
CA CYS A 241 16.17 6.65 13.84
C CYS A 241 17.61 6.59 13.32
N ASP A 242 18.57 6.81 14.21
CA ASP A 242 20.00 6.89 13.85
C ASP A 242 20.53 5.64 13.14
N PHE A 243 20.01 4.46 13.45
CA PHE A 243 20.43 3.19 12.83
C PHE A 243 20.20 3.15 11.30
N LEU A 244 19.36 4.03 10.76
CA LEU A 244 19.13 4.17 9.31
C LEU A 244 20.17 5.05 8.62
N SER A 245 20.92 5.84 9.39
CA SER A 245 21.96 6.76 8.90
C SER A 245 23.36 6.12 8.91
N VAL A 246 23.56 5.11 9.74
CA VAL A 246 24.85 4.46 9.93
C VAL A 246 25.08 3.44 8.82
N SER A 247 26.21 3.55 8.11
CA SER A 247 26.75 2.42 7.37
C SER A 247 27.05 1.34 8.40
N LEU A 248 26.16 0.36 8.53
CA LEU A 248 26.27 -0.76 9.47
C LEU A 248 27.53 -1.57 9.12
N ALA A 249 28.69 -1.09 9.58
CA ALA A 249 29.89 -1.89 9.63
C ALA A 249 29.61 -3.02 10.63
N PRO A 250 30.00 -4.26 10.32
CA PRO A 250 29.97 -5.31 11.33
C PRO A 250 30.85 -4.83 12.48
N SER A 251 30.24 -4.64 13.66
CA SER A 251 30.99 -4.42 14.88
C SER A 251 31.73 -5.73 15.16
N ASP A 252 32.99 -5.79 14.73
CA ASP A 252 33.99 -6.69 15.30
C ASP A 252 34.17 -6.29 16.77
N THR A 253 33.31 -6.80 17.64
CA THR A 253 33.61 -6.91 19.06
C THR A 253 33.99 -8.35 19.33
N ASN A 254 35.26 -8.65 19.07
CA ASN A 254 35.98 -9.77 19.66
C ASN A 254 36.21 -9.47 21.15
N SER A 255 35.85 -10.40 22.04
CA SER A 255 36.56 -10.70 23.30
C SER A 255 36.13 -12.07 23.80
#